data_AF-A0AAJ3DCM2-F1
#
_entry.id   AF-A0AAJ3DCM2-F1
#
_cell.length_a   1.000
_cell.length_b   1.000
_cell.length_c   1.000
_cell.angle_alpha   90.00
_cell.angle_beta   90.00
_cell.angle_gamma   90.00
#
_symmetry.space_group_name_H-M   'P 1'
#
loop_
_entity.id
_entity.type
_entity.pdbx_description
1 polymer ?
#
loop_
_entity_poly.entity_id
_entity_poly.type
_entity_poly.pdbx_seq_one_letter_code
_entity_poly.pdbx_strand_id
1 'polypeptide(L)'
;YHIDENFKNDFNDFMMYGFVSNDDYSAGLLSIARIGVGIGEQDFLRFYAQSTQTDNGVAVGLGSIPWFIQKEAAHPDAKNQGLLPHVKVAIAEDENQDGEINWKDGAIAYRSIMNNPYGAEEVPDLVGYRIAMNFGSQAQNPFLKTLD
;
A
#
# COMPACT_ATOMS: atom_id res chain seq x y z
N TYR A 1 -4.37 -3.50 16.20
CA TYR A 1 -5.06 -4.03 15.01
C TYR A 1 -6.16 -4.94 15.51
N HIS A 2 -7.42 -4.69 15.13
CA HIS A 2 -8.53 -5.52 15.58
C HIS A 2 -8.70 -6.64 14.56
N ILE A 3 -8.41 -7.88 14.96
CA ILE A 3 -8.84 -9.06 14.21
C ILE A 3 -10.27 -9.30 14.69
N ASP A 4 -11.25 -9.09 13.81
CA ASP A 4 -12.67 -9.34 14.09
C ASP A 4 -13.08 -10.56 13.30
N GLU A 5 -13.34 -11.66 14.01
CA GLU A 5 -13.85 -12.90 13.44
C GLU A 5 -15.37 -12.83 13.17
N ASN A 6 -16.05 -11.82 13.73
CA ASN A 6 -17.49 -11.63 13.63
C ASN A 6 -17.82 -10.41 12.77
N PHE A 7 -17.57 -10.52 11.46
CA PHE A 7 -17.97 -9.47 10.53
C PHE A 7 -19.48 -9.24 10.59
N LYS A 8 -19.86 -7.99 10.91
CA LYS A 8 -21.24 -7.56 10.72
C LYS A 8 -21.62 -7.68 9.25
N ASN A 9 -22.89 -7.92 8.96
CA ASN A 9 -23.38 -8.02 7.58
C ASN A 9 -23.33 -6.69 6.80
N ASP A 10 -23.12 -5.57 7.49
CA ASP A 10 -23.00 -4.21 6.96
C ASP A 10 -21.59 -3.62 7.10
N PHE A 11 -20.57 -4.45 7.34
CA PHE A 11 -19.18 -4.01 7.38
C PHE A 11 -18.75 -3.40 6.04
N ASN A 12 -18.27 -2.17 6.11
CA ASN A 12 -17.66 -1.44 5.01
C ASN A 12 -16.56 -0.54 5.56
N ASP A 13 -15.34 -0.74 5.11
CA ASP A 13 -14.18 0.03 5.57
C ASP A 13 -13.23 0.33 4.40
N PHE A 14 -12.49 1.43 4.51
CA PHE A 14 -11.51 1.86 3.52
C PHE A 14 -10.10 1.78 4.09
N MET A 15 -9.16 1.26 3.31
CA MET A 15 -7.81 0.96 3.80
C MET A 15 -6.73 1.15 2.74
N MET A 16 -5.50 1.32 3.23
CA MET A 16 -4.30 1.37 2.39
C MET A 16 -3.79 -0.03 1.99
N TYR A 17 -4.01 -1.02 2.86
CA TYR A 17 -3.62 -2.42 2.68
C TYR A 17 -4.75 -3.30 3.24
N GLY A 18 -5.05 -4.39 2.57
CA GLY A 18 -6.08 -5.33 2.99
C GLY A 18 -5.65 -6.77 2.74
N PHE A 19 -5.91 -7.61 3.73
CA PHE A 19 -5.64 -9.05 3.69
C PHE A 19 -6.88 -9.80 4.17
N VAL A 20 -7.20 -10.91 3.51
CA VAL A 20 -8.24 -11.86 3.93
C VAL A 20 -7.60 -13.24 4.04
N SER A 21 -7.94 -13.97 5.09
CA SER A 21 -7.33 -15.26 5.38
C SER A 21 -8.38 -16.26 5.86
N ASN A 22 -8.14 -17.53 5.58
CA ASN A 22 -8.81 -18.67 6.21
C ASN A 22 -7.73 -19.70 6.64
N ASP A 23 -8.17 -20.87 7.07
CA ASP A 23 -7.27 -21.93 7.57
C ASP A 23 -6.34 -22.53 6.50
N ASP A 24 -6.60 -22.27 5.21
CA ASP A 24 -5.85 -22.83 4.08
C ASP A 24 -5.00 -21.79 3.33
N TYR A 25 -5.45 -20.54 3.30
CA TYR A 25 -4.86 -19.49 2.46
C TYR A 25 -4.97 -18.10 3.09
N SER A 26 -4.02 -17.25 2.72
CA SER A 26 -4.00 -15.82 3.00
C SER A 26 -3.80 -15.04 1.70
N ALA A 27 -4.59 -13.99 1.47
CA ALA A 27 -4.53 -13.21 0.23
C ALA A 27 -4.45 -11.71 0.47
N GLY A 28 -3.51 -11.05 -0.22
CA GLY A 28 -3.34 -9.60 -0.24
C GLY A 28 -3.72 -8.98 -1.58
N LEU A 29 -4.47 -7.88 -1.57
CA LEU A 29 -4.86 -7.13 -2.77
C LEU A 29 -3.99 -5.89 -2.95
N LEU A 30 -3.40 -5.73 -4.14
CA LEU A 30 -2.79 -4.49 -4.60
C LEU A 30 -3.70 -3.78 -5.60
N SER A 31 -3.78 -2.45 -5.49
CA SER A 31 -4.35 -1.53 -6.45
C SER A 31 -3.47 -0.29 -6.46
N ILE A 32 -3.29 0.27 -7.64
CA ILE A 32 -2.66 1.59 -7.81
C ILE A 32 -3.64 2.75 -7.61
N ALA A 33 -4.92 2.46 -7.35
CA ALA A 33 -5.89 3.49 -7.04
C ALA A 33 -5.46 4.27 -5.79
N ARG A 34 -5.80 5.56 -5.77
CA ARG A 34 -5.51 6.43 -4.64
C ARG A 34 -6.60 7.49 -4.52
N ILE A 35 -7.22 7.53 -3.35
CA ILE A 35 -8.12 8.61 -2.92
C ILE A 35 -7.64 9.09 -1.57
N GLY A 36 -7.69 10.41 -1.37
CA GLY A 36 -7.79 11.01 -0.07
C GLY A 36 -9.14 11.69 0.07
N VAL A 37 -9.92 11.31 1.09
CA VAL A 37 -11.20 11.97 1.42
C VAL A 37 -11.05 12.96 2.58
N GLY A 38 -9.82 13.15 3.10
CA GLY A 38 -9.52 14.05 4.20
C GLY A 38 -8.01 14.20 4.44
N ILE A 39 -7.64 14.50 5.69
CA ILE A 39 -6.24 14.57 6.15
C ILE A 39 -5.94 13.39 7.08
N GLY A 40 -4.69 12.90 7.08
CA GLY A 40 -4.25 11.82 7.97
C GLY A 40 -4.73 10.44 7.51
N GLU A 41 -5.43 9.71 8.39
CA GLU A 41 -5.87 8.32 8.16
C GLU A 41 -6.87 8.16 7.02
N GLN A 42 -7.50 9.25 6.58
CA GLN A 42 -8.42 9.29 5.45
C GLN A 42 -7.74 9.61 4.11
N ASP A 43 -6.42 9.59 4.08
CA ASP A 43 -5.61 9.81 2.88
C ASP A 43 -4.93 8.50 2.41
N PHE A 44 -4.54 8.45 1.15
CA PHE A 44 -3.87 7.31 0.50
C PHE A 44 -4.66 5.99 0.49
N LEU A 45 -5.98 6.04 0.70
CA LEU A 45 -6.86 4.88 0.62
C LEU A 45 -6.76 4.25 -0.77
N ARG A 46 -6.79 2.92 -0.83
CA ARG A 46 -6.62 2.15 -2.08
C ARG A 46 -7.64 1.03 -2.25
N PHE A 47 -8.22 0.57 -1.16
CA PHE A 47 -9.17 -0.53 -1.14
C PHE A 47 -10.37 -0.20 -0.25
N TYR A 48 -11.46 -0.90 -0.53
CA TYR A 48 -12.53 -1.09 0.43
C TYR A 48 -12.62 -2.57 0.79
N ALA A 49 -13.00 -2.85 2.03
CA ALA A 49 -13.42 -4.18 2.47
C ALA A 49 -14.92 -4.13 2.75
N GLN A 50 -15.69 -5.03 2.15
CA GLN A 50 -17.14 -5.04 2.26
C GLN A 50 -17.65 -6.44 2.58
N SER A 51 -18.56 -6.55 3.55
CA SER A 51 -19.29 -7.77 3.84
C SER A 51 -20.53 -7.91 2.95
N THR A 52 -20.87 -9.14 2.59
CA THR A 52 -22.14 -9.49 1.94
C THR A 52 -22.72 -10.73 2.59
N GLN A 53 -24.01 -10.70 2.93
CA GLN A 53 -24.73 -11.87 3.39
C GLN A 53 -24.88 -12.87 2.25
N THR A 54 -24.45 -14.10 2.48
CA THR A 54 -24.64 -15.24 1.59
C THR A 54 -25.54 -16.28 2.26
N ASP A 55 -25.98 -17.28 1.50
CA ASP A 55 -26.75 -18.42 2.04
C ASP A 55 -25.96 -19.21 3.10
N ASN A 56 -24.63 -19.15 3.07
CA ASN A 56 -23.73 -19.91 3.93
C ASN A 56 -23.07 -19.07 5.06
N GLY A 57 -23.46 -17.80 5.22
CA GLY A 57 -22.88 -16.89 6.21
C GLY A 57 -22.47 -15.54 5.62
N VAL A 58 -21.64 -14.79 6.35
CA VAL A 58 -21.13 -13.49 5.90
C VAL A 58 -19.81 -13.68 5.15
N ALA A 59 -19.74 -13.20 3.91
CA ALA A 59 -18.50 -13.18 3.13
C ALA A 59 -17.92 -11.76 3.12
N VAL A 60 -16.61 -11.61 3.31
CA VAL A 60 -15.90 -10.34 3.19
C VAL A 60 -15.03 -10.34 1.94
N GLY A 61 -15.19 -9.33 1.10
CA GLY A 61 -14.41 -9.13 -0.11
C GLY A 61 -13.58 -7.86 -0.05
N LEU A 62 -12.41 -7.90 -0.70
CA LEU A 62 -11.59 -6.72 -0.95
C LEU A 62 -11.83 -6.22 -2.38
N GLY A 63 -12.08 -4.94 -2.52
CA GLY A 63 -12.22 -4.28 -3.82
C GLY A 63 -11.31 -3.06 -3.93
N SER A 64 -10.88 -2.72 -5.14
CA SER A 64 -10.19 -1.45 -5.36
C SER A 64 -11.20 -0.30 -5.32
N ILE A 65 -10.78 0.81 -4.72
CA ILE A 65 -11.50 2.07 -4.89
C ILE A 65 -11.44 2.54 -6.37
N PRO A 66 -12.24 3.54 -6.77
CA PRO A 66 -12.21 4.08 -8.12
C PRO A 66 -10.82 4.61 -8.55
N TRP A 67 -10.48 4.41 -9.83
CA TRP A 67 -9.30 4.99 -10.44
C TRP A 67 -9.63 6.27 -11.20
N PHE A 68 -8.69 7.21 -11.18
CA PHE A 68 -8.78 8.42 -12.00
C PHE A 68 -7.77 8.34 -13.14
N ILE A 69 -8.25 8.51 -14.37
CA ILE A 69 -7.41 8.70 -15.55
C ILE A 69 -7.71 10.11 -16.07
N GLN A 70 -6.75 11.02 -15.94
CA GLN A 70 -6.85 12.36 -16.50
C GLN A 70 -6.43 12.32 -17.97
N LYS A 71 -7.36 12.69 -18.86
CA LYS A 71 -7.12 12.80 -20.30
C LYS A 71 -7.13 14.28 -20.69
N GLU A 72 -6.13 15.04 -20.27
CA GLU A 72 -5.95 16.42 -20.75
C GLU A 72 -4.60 16.57 -21.43
N ALA A 73 -4.50 17.51 -22.37
CA ALA A 73 -3.26 17.80 -23.09
C ALA A 73 -2.11 18.28 -22.19
N ALA A 74 -2.43 18.81 -21.00
CA ALA A 74 -1.47 19.25 -20.00
C ALA A 74 -0.86 18.12 -19.17
N HIS A 75 -1.43 16.90 -19.23
CA HIS A 75 -0.96 15.75 -18.46
C HIS A 75 -0.31 14.72 -19.39
N PRO A 76 0.88 14.20 -19.05
CA PRO A 76 1.50 13.15 -19.86
C PRO A 76 0.61 11.91 -19.89
N ASP A 77 0.66 11.16 -20.99
CA ASP A 77 -0.16 9.97 -21.19
C ASP A 77 0.01 8.94 -20.05
N ALA A 78 -1.11 8.44 -19.52
CA ALA A 78 -1.12 7.53 -18.36
C ALA A 78 -0.43 6.20 -18.64
N LYS A 79 -0.43 5.72 -19.89
CA LYS A 79 0.27 4.49 -20.27
C LYS A 79 1.78 4.69 -20.20
N ASN A 80 2.30 5.83 -20.69
CA ASN A 80 3.72 6.15 -20.63
C ASN A 80 4.24 6.34 -19.20
N GLN A 81 3.38 6.74 -18.26
CA GLN A 81 3.71 6.87 -16.85
C GLN A 81 3.50 5.58 -16.03
N GLY A 82 2.98 4.51 -16.64
CA GLY A 82 2.63 3.28 -15.93
C GLY A 82 1.44 3.43 -14.97
N LEU A 83 0.57 4.40 -15.20
CA LEU A 83 -0.58 4.76 -14.34
C LEU A 83 -1.90 4.16 -14.81
N LEU A 84 -1.88 3.23 -15.78
CA LEU A 84 -3.10 2.52 -16.19
C LEU A 84 -3.65 1.67 -15.03
N PRO A 85 -4.98 1.70 -14.79
CA PRO A 85 -5.61 0.93 -13.73
C PRO A 85 -5.22 -0.54 -13.78
N HIS A 86 -4.74 -1.04 -12.64
CA HIS A 86 -4.51 -2.46 -12.47
C HIS A 86 -4.63 -2.84 -10.99
N VAL A 87 -4.96 -4.10 -10.80
CA VAL A 87 -4.96 -4.79 -9.52
C VAL A 87 -4.09 -6.04 -9.62
N LYS A 88 -3.54 -6.47 -8.49
CA LYS A 88 -2.85 -7.76 -8.37
C LYS A 88 -3.30 -8.42 -7.07
N VAL A 89 -3.39 -9.74 -7.07
CA VAL A 89 -3.65 -10.52 -5.87
C VAL A 89 -2.48 -11.47 -5.67
N ALA A 90 -1.95 -11.51 -4.46
CA ALA A 90 -0.99 -12.53 -4.04
C ALA A 90 -1.70 -13.45 -3.04
N ILE A 91 -1.65 -14.75 -3.29
CA ILE A 91 -2.23 -15.80 -2.44
C ILE A 91 -1.07 -16.59 -1.86
N ALA A 92 -1.15 -16.91 -0.57
CA ALA A 92 -0.11 -17.55 0.21
C ALA A 92 -0.71 -18.66 1.07
N GLU A 93 0.10 -19.67 1.39
CA GLU A 93 -0.19 -20.67 2.43
C GLU A 93 0.51 -20.21 3.73
N ASP A 94 1.22 -21.10 4.44
CA ASP A 94 2.09 -20.74 5.57
C ASP A 94 3.50 -20.33 5.06
N GLU A 95 3.66 -19.04 4.76
CA GLU A 95 4.92 -18.48 4.23
C GLU A 95 5.99 -18.35 5.31
N ASN A 96 5.58 -18.20 6.56
CA ASN A 96 6.47 -17.91 7.67
C ASN A 96 6.83 -19.15 8.51
N GLN A 97 6.21 -20.30 8.21
CA GLN A 97 6.43 -21.62 8.79
C GLN A 97 6.14 -21.67 10.30
N ASP A 98 5.15 -20.92 10.77
CA ASP A 98 4.69 -20.94 12.16
C ASP A 98 3.52 -21.90 12.41
N GLY A 99 2.99 -22.53 11.36
CA GLY A 99 1.86 -23.46 11.43
C GLY A 99 0.50 -22.78 11.54
N GLU A 100 0.43 -21.45 11.39
CA GLU A 100 -0.81 -20.67 11.42
C GLU A 100 -0.92 -19.78 10.18
N ILE A 101 -1.92 -20.04 9.33
CA ILE A 101 -2.16 -19.20 8.15
C ILE A 101 -2.93 -17.95 8.56
N ASN A 102 -2.30 -16.79 8.43
CA ASN A 102 -2.90 -15.50 8.78
C ASN A 102 -2.44 -14.38 7.84
N TRP A 103 -2.81 -13.13 8.16
CA TRP A 103 -2.49 -11.98 7.31
C TRP A 103 -0.99 -11.76 7.10
N LYS A 104 -0.13 -12.26 7.99
CA LYS A 104 1.34 -12.15 7.85
C LYS A 104 1.84 -12.88 6.61
N ASP A 105 1.28 -14.06 6.31
CA ASP A 105 1.66 -14.86 5.14
C ASP A 105 1.27 -14.14 3.85
N GLY A 106 0.04 -13.64 3.82
CA GLY A 106 -0.44 -12.76 2.76
C GLY A 106 0.46 -11.53 2.59
N ALA A 107 0.94 -10.94 3.70
CA ALA A 107 1.84 -9.79 3.67
C ALA A 107 3.25 -10.14 3.17
N ILE A 108 3.76 -11.35 3.42
CA ILE A 108 5.02 -11.84 2.85
C ILE A 108 4.88 -11.97 1.34
N ALA A 109 3.84 -12.68 0.87
CA ALA A 109 3.56 -12.86 -0.55
C ALA A 109 3.29 -11.52 -1.27
N TYR A 110 2.62 -10.59 -0.60
CA TYR A 110 2.30 -9.26 -1.12
C TYR A 110 3.53 -8.44 -1.55
N ARG A 111 4.68 -8.65 -0.92
CA ARG A 111 5.93 -7.95 -1.29
C ARG A 111 6.34 -8.18 -2.74
N SER A 112 5.95 -9.31 -3.33
CA SER A 112 6.22 -9.63 -4.73
C SER A 112 5.39 -8.81 -5.73
N ILE A 113 4.24 -8.29 -5.31
CA ILE A 113 3.32 -7.55 -6.19
C ILE A 113 3.33 -6.04 -5.93
N MET A 114 3.62 -5.61 -4.69
CA MET A 114 3.48 -4.23 -4.23
C MET A 114 4.34 -3.21 -4.98
N ASN A 115 3.94 -1.94 -4.94
CA ASN A 115 4.78 -0.85 -5.42
C ASN A 115 5.93 -0.61 -4.42
N ASN A 116 7.16 -0.56 -4.92
CA ASN A 116 8.33 -0.18 -4.14
C ASN A 116 8.70 1.27 -4.46
N PRO A 117 8.88 2.15 -3.46
CA PRO A 117 9.43 3.48 -3.70
C PRO A 117 10.80 3.37 -4.37
N TYR A 118 11.07 4.27 -5.32
CA TYR A 118 12.37 4.34 -5.97
C TYR A 118 13.46 4.64 -4.94
N GLY A 119 14.55 3.86 -4.93
CA GLY A 119 15.65 3.99 -3.98
C GLY A 119 15.37 3.43 -2.58
N ALA A 120 14.25 2.70 -2.38
CA ALA A 120 13.92 2.11 -1.08
C ALA A 120 14.98 1.11 -0.59
N GLU A 121 15.70 0.47 -1.52
CA GLU A 121 16.81 -0.44 -1.27
C GLU A 121 18.04 0.24 -0.66
N GLU A 122 18.22 1.54 -0.87
CA GLU A 122 19.35 2.30 -0.32
C GLU A 122 19.10 2.72 1.12
N VAL A 123 17.83 2.78 1.56
CA VAL A 123 17.43 3.27 2.89
C VAL A 123 18.17 2.58 4.04
N PRO A 124 18.36 1.24 4.06
CA PRO A 124 19.11 0.57 5.12
C PRO A 124 20.57 1.05 5.27
N ASP A 125 21.19 1.54 4.20
CA ASP A 125 22.59 1.99 4.19
C ASP A 125 22.75 3.47 4.57
N LEU A 126 21.66 4.24 4.61
CA LEU A 126 21.67 5.67 4.91
C LEU A 126 21.72 5.96 6.41
N VAL A 127 22.82 5.57 7.07
CA VAL A 127 23.00 5.71 8.53
C VAL A 127 23.24 7.16 8.97
N GLY A 128 23.95 7.94 8.15
CA GLY A 128 24.48 9.26 8.50
C GLY A 128 23.67 10.47 8.02
N TYR A 129 22.34 10.42 8.10
CA TYR A 129 21.48 11.52 7.64
C TYR A 129 21.78 12.84 8.37
N ARG A 130 22.11 13.87 7.60
CA ARG A 130 22.30 15.24 8.10
C ARG A 130 21.97 16.27 7.02
N ILE A 131 21.64 17.49 7.45
CA ILE A 131 21.39 18.62 6.57
C ILE A 131 22.57 19.59 6.68
N ALA A 132 23.24 19.87 5.56
CA ALA A 132 24.24 20.93 5.46
C ALA A 132 23.59 22.19 4.84
N MET A 133 23.18 23.13 5.70
CA MET A 133 22.38 24.28 5.27
C MET A 133 23.24 25.43 4.74
N ASN A 134 22.82 26.04 3.63
CA ASN A 134 23.28 27.35 3.19
C ASN A 134 22.08 28.30 3.12
N PHE A 135 22.25 29.55 3.50
CA PHE A 135 21.16 30.53 3.50
C PHE A 135 21.66 31.96 3.32
N GLY A 136 20.85 32.79 2.66
CA GLY A 136 21.08 34.24 2.59
C GLY A 136 22.37 34.65 1.89
N SER A 137 22.78 33.92 0.86
CA SER A 137 24.03 34.17 0.10
C SER A 137 25.32 34.12 0.94
N GLN A 138 25.28 33.53 2.14
CA GLN A 138 26.42 33.49 3.08
C GLN A 138 27.40 32.32 2.86
N ALA A 139 27.01 31.31 2.06
CA ALA A 139 27.83 30.12 1.81
C ALA A 139 28.41 29.48 3.10
N GLN A 140 27.58 29.28 4.14
CA GLN A 140 27.99 28.75 5.46
C GLN A 140 28.62 27.35 5.39
N ASN A 141 28.17 26.54 4.42
CA ASN A 141 28.63 25.18 4.17
C ASN A 141 28.89 24.98 2.66
N PRO A 142 30.01 25.52 2.10
CA PRO A 142 30.38 25.25 0.72
C PRO A 142 30.53 23.74 0.48
N PHE A 143 30.28 23.26 -0.73
CA PHE A 143 30.24 21.81 -1.01
C PHE A 143 31.48 21.04 -0.53
N LEU A 144 32.68 21.60 -0.71
CA LEU A 144 33.93 20.96 -0.26
C LEU A 144 34.04 20.86 1.27
N LYS A 145 33.48 21.82 2.02
CA LYS A 145 33.42 21.78 3.49
C LYS A 145 32.44 20.73 4.01
N THR A 146 31.42 20.37 3.23
CA THR A 146 30.47 19.30 3.60
C THR A 146 31.04 17.90 3.36
N LEU A 147 31.99 17.81 2.43
CA LEU A 147 32.70 16.57 2.09
C LEU A 147 33.81 16.23 3.12
N ASP A 148 34.51 17.25 3.62
CA ASP A 148 35.47 17.17 4.72
C ASP A 148 34.78 16.73 6.04
#